data_AF-A0AAD7AS61-F1
#
_entry.id   AF-A0AAD7AS61-F1
#
_cell.length_a   1.000
_cell.length_b   1.000
_cell.length_c   1.000
_cell.angle_alpha   90.00
_cell.angle_beta   90.00
_cell.angle_gamma   90.00
#
_symmetry.space_group_name_H-M   'P 1'
#
loop_
_entity.id
_entity.type
_entity.pdbx_description
1 polymer ?
#
loop_
_entity_poly.entity_id
_entity_poly.type
_entity_poly.pdbx_seq_one_letter_code
_entity_poly.pdbx_strand_id
1 'polypeptide(L)'
;TNGTRPLDCLREVDSATLADINTNIILAGFAGTFTLSPVVDGSFIKQSPTDVLFQGTLNTDILLSVNNTDEGALFINQSAEYDIAQYVRNLFPLLGTKESSAAASLYEPLGSSVDQVNAILEESAFVCPTYLLLNALPGKAYKNECAILPALHGDDTINYFPTFDEFGSVLHFNNTAFITAFTQGFVSFAAHLDPNAKLRPSIAPVWRRWSRGTQTELVFNQTESGAPHIAPSNTSSALLERCE
;
A
#
# COMPACT_ATOMS: atom_id res chain seq x y z
N THR A 1 -30.47 29.99 -8.76
CA THR A 1 -29.72 29.88 -7.49
C THR A 1 -28.46 30.72 -7.60
N ASN A 2 -28.22 31.59 -6.62
CA ASN A 2 -27.33 32.73 -6.72
C ASN A 2 -25.87 32.27 -6.50
N GLY A 3 -25.10 32.13 -7.60
CA GLY A 3 -23.76 31.52 -7.64
C GLY A 3 -22.62 32.32 -7.00
N THR A 4 -22.88 33.07 -5.93
CA THR A 4 -21.87 33.94 -5.27
C THR A 4 -21.34 33.38 -3.96
N ARG A 5 -21.92 32.29 -3.41
CA ARG A 5 -21.42 31.61 -2.20
C ARG A 5 -21.63 30.08 -2.23
N PRO A 6 -20.83 29.34 -3.01
CA PRO A 6 -20.99 27.89 -3.16
C PRO A 6 -20.94 27.10 -1.84
N LEU A 7 -20.06 27.49 -0.90
CA LEU A 7 -19.95 26.79 0.39
C LEU A 7 -21.14 27.03 1.32
N ASP A 8 -21.73 28.22 1.30
CA ASP A 8 -22.92 28.49 2.13
C ASP A 8 -24.10 27.66 1.64
N CYS A 9 -24.26 27.53 0.31
CA CYS A 9 -25.22 26.63 -0.30
C CYS A 9 -25.00 25.18 0.15
N LEU A 10 -23.76 24.67 0.12
CA LEU A 10 -23.47 23.30 0.55
C LEU A 10 -23.73 23.05 2.04
N ARG A 11 -23.55 24.05 2.91
CA ARG A 11 -23.85 23.94 4.35
C ARG A 11 -25.34 23.89 4.66
N GLU A 12 -26.19 24.35 3.75
CA GLU A 12 -27.65 24.27 3.88
C GLU A 12 -28.21 22.92 3.40
N VAL A 13 -27.41 22.11 2.71
CA VAL A 13 -27.78 20.77 2.24
C VAL A 13 -27.63 19.77 3.39
N ASP A 14 -28.61 18.87 3.56
CA ASP A 14 -28.55 17.82 4.56
C ASP A 14 -27.44 16.78 4.25
N SER A 15 -26.95 16.12 5.29
CA SER A 15 -25.80 15.21 5.17
C SER A 15 -26.07 13.96 4.32
N ALA A 16 -27.33 13.51 4.21
CA ALA A 16 -27.65 12.35 3.39
C ALA A 16 -27.55 12.71 1.90
N THR A 17 -28.10 13.86 1.51
CA THR A 17 -27.94 14.39 0.16
C THR A 17 -26.46 14.63 -0.18
N LEU A 18 -25.67 15.16 0.75
CA LEU A 18 -24.21 15.32 0.54
C LEU A 18 -23.50 13.98 0.38
N ALA A 19 -23.90 12.93 1.11
CA ALA A 19 -23.34 11.59 0.97
C ALA A 19 -23.66 10.99 -0.41
N ASP A 20 -24.88 11.15 -0.90
CA ASP A 20 -25.28 10.70 -2.24
C ASP A 20 -24.50 11.42 -3.34
N ILE A 21 -24.33 12.75 -3.20
CA ILE A 21 -23.50 13.55 -4.11
C ILE A 21 -22.05 13.05 -4.08
N ASN A 22 -21.49 12.80 -2.89
CA ASN A 22 -20.14 12.29 -2.74
C ASN A 22 -19.95 10.93 -3.43
N THR A 23 -20.89 10.00 -3.26
CA THR A 23 -20.89 8.71 -3.97
C THR A 23 -20.87 8.90 -5.48
N ASN A 24 -21.73 9.78 -6.01
CA ASN A 24 -21.77 10.06 -7.45
C ASN A 24 -20.47 10.67 -7.99
N ILE A 25 -19.83 11.58 -7.22
CA ILE A 25 -18.53 12.17 -7.57
C ILE A 25 -17.45 11.09 -7.63
N ILE A 26 -17.39 10.21 -6.63
CA ILE A 26 -16.43 9.11 -6.57
C ILE A 26 -16.61 8.15 -7.74
N LEU A 27 -17.86 7.74 -8.03
CA LEU A 27 -18.17 6.84 -9.14
C LEU A 27 -17.90 7.45 -10.53
N ALA A 28 -17.93 8.78 -10.63
CA ALA A 28 -17.56 9.48 -11.86
C ALA A 28 -16.04 9.67 -12.02
N GLY A 29 -15.26 9.46 -10.95
CA GLY A 29 -13.80 9.47 -10.98
C GLY A 29 -13.22 8.28 -11.73
N PHE A 30 -11.90 8.32 -11.96
CA PHE A 30 -11.19 7.16 -12.52
C PHE A 30 -11.19 6.02 -11.49
N ALA A 31 -11.62 4.83 -11.89
CA ALA A 31 -11.70 3.67 -11.01
C ALA A 31 -10.34 3.38 -10.35
N GLY A 32 -10.36 3.00 -9.08
CA GLY A 32 -9.14 2.80 -8.28
C GLY A 32 -8.51 4.07 -7.72
N THR A 33 -9.08 5.25 -7.96
CA THR A 33 -8.61 6.54 -7.42
C THR A 33 -9.61 7.16 -6.45
N PHE A 34 -9.13 8.10 -5.62
CA PHE A 34 -9.95 8.82 -4.64
C PHE A 34 -10.10 10.29 -5.04
N THR A 35 -11.32 10.69 -5.43
CA THR A 35 -11.60 12.06 -5.91
C THR A 35 -11.39 13.14 -4.85
N LEU A 36 -11.64 12.81 -3.58
CA LEU A 36 -11.34 13.67 -2.44
C LEU A 36 -10.16 13.07 -1.68
N SER A 37 -9.02 13.75 -1.78
CA SER A 37 -7.74 13.31 -1.19
C SER A 37 -7.13 14.45 -0.37
N PRO A 38 -6.22 14.14 0.58
CA PRO A 38 -5.44 15.17 1.27
C PRO A 38 -4.70 16.09 0.29
N VAL A 39 -4.64 17.38 0.61
CA VAL A 39 -3.95 18.41 -0.19
C VAL A 39 -2.97 19.20 0.66
N VAL A 40 -1.98 19.83 0.01
CA VAL A 40 -1.09 20.79 0.66
C VAL A 40 -1.90 22.05 1.02
N ASP A 41 -2.30 22.16 2.28
CA ASP A 41 -3.12 23.25 2.81
C ASP A 41 -2.27 24.37 3.45
N GLY A 42 -0.96 24.15 3.57
CA GLY A 42 -0.02 25.09 4.17
C GLY A 42 -0.07 25.13 5.71
N SER A 43 -0.94 24.34 6.35
CA SER A 43 -1.14 24.33 7.80
C SER A 43 -0.89 22.95 8.40
N PHE A 44 -1.70 21.96 8.01
CA PHE A 44 -1.57 20.57 8.42
C PHE A 44 -0.56 19.85 7.53
N ILE A 45 -0.75 19.90 6.20
CA ILE A 45 0.22 19.45 5.19
C ILE A 45 0.88 20.68 4.60
N LYS A 46 2.09 20.98 5.09
CA LYS A 46 2.81 22.22 4.76
C LYS A 46 3.54 22.17 3.41
N GLN A 47 3.88 20.98 2.94
CA GLN A 47 4.56 20.74 1.67
C GLN A 47 4.22 19.32 1.17
N SER A 48 4.65 19.00 -0.05
CA SER A 48 4.47 17.65 -0.62
C SER A 48 5.07 16.57 0.30
N PRO A 49 4.33 15.51 0.65
CA PRO A 49 4.89 14.37 1.38
C PRO A 49 6.10 13.76 0.68
N THR A 50 6.06 13.67 -0.66
CA THR A 50 7.17 13.15 -1.46
C THR A 50 8.44 14.01 -1.31
N ASP A 51 8.30 15.34 -1.22
CA ASP A 51 9.44 16.24 -0.98
C ASP A 51 10.05 16.03 0.41
N VAL A 52 9.22 15.81 1.44
CA VAL A 52 9.69 15.48 2.81
C VAL A 52 10.50 14.19 2.80
N LEU A 53 10.03 13.17 2.09
CA LEU A 53 10.71 11.88 1.99
C LEU A 53 12.05 12.01 1.27
N PHE A 54 12.11 12.73 0.14
CA PHE A 54 13.36 12.94 -0.57
C PHE A 54 14.36 13.83 0.19
N GLN A 55 13.88 14.78 0.99
CA GLN A 55 14.72 15.61 1.85
C GLN A 55 15.22 14.84 3.10
N GLY A 56 14.62 13.70 3.43
CA GLY A 56 14.93 12.95 4.65
C GLY A 56 14.56 13.71 5.93
N THR A 57 13.56 14.60 5.87
CA THR A 57 13.13 15.46 6.99
C THR A 57 11.95 14.88 7.76
N LEU A 58 11.68 13.59 7.57
CA LEU A 58 10.59 12.88 8.23
C LEU A 58 10.81 12.86 9.76
N ASN A 59 9.82 13.32 10.52
CA ASN A 59 9.82 13.27 11.97
C ASN A 59 9.42 11.87 12.47
N THR A 60 10.31 10.90 12.32
CA THR A 60 10.05 9.50 12.68
C THR A 60 11.30 8.83 13.27
N ASP A 61 11.12 8.20 14.44
CA ASP A 61 12.21 7.49 15.13
C ASP A 61 12.49 6.13 14.52
N ILE A 62 11.44 5.36 14.25
CA ILE A 62 11.52 4.05 13.61
C ILE A 62 10.23 3.74 12.85
N LEU A 63 10.34 2.95 11.79
CA LEU A 63 9.23 2.55 10.93
C LEU A 63 9.10 1.03 10.86
N LEU A 64 7.87 0.54 10.86
CA LEU A 64 7.52 -0.82 10.47
C LEU A 64 6.50 -0.69 9.34
N SER A 65 6.86 -1.17 8.14
CA SER A 65 6.00 -1.12 6.96
C SER A 65 5.65 -2.52 6.48
N VAL A 66 4.39 -2.67 6.08
CA VAL A 66 3.79 -3.93 5.64
C VAL A 66 3.11 -3.67 4.30
N ASN A 67 3.26 -4.59 3.36
CA ASN A 67 2.42 -4.68 2.17
C ASN A 67 1.87 -6.09 2.03
N ASN A 68 0.77 -6.23 1.31
CA ASN A 68 0.33 -7.50 0.75
C ASN A 68 0.95 -7.70 -0.63
N THR A 69 1.03 -8.95 -1.12
CA THR A 69 1.63 -9.25 -2.44
C THR A 69 0.72 -8.89 -3.63
N ASP A 70 -0.59 -8.65 -3.40
CA ASP A 70 -1.54 -8.22 -4.44
C ASP A 70 -2.38 -7.02 -3.95
N GLU A 71 -1.75 -5.87 -3.77
CA GLU A 71 -2.46 -4.66 -3.30
C GLU A 71 -3.38 -4.08 -4.38
N GLY A 72 -3.11 -4.38 -5.66
CA GLY A 72 -3.78 -3.75 -6.79
C GLY A 72 -5.12 -4.37 -7.17
N ALA A 73 -5.29 -5.68 -7.01
CA ALA A 73 -6.38 -6.40 -7.68
C ALA A 73 -7.80 -5.94 -7.32
N LEU A 74 -8.03 -5.46 -6.09
CA LEU A 74 -9.35 -4.97 -5.65
C LEU A 74 -9.80 -3.70 -6.38
N PHE A 75 -8.87 -2.96 -6.98
CA PHE A 75 -9.13 -1.66 -7.58
C PHE A 75 -9.21 -1.70 -9.11
N ILE A 76 -8.95 -2.86 -9.70
CA ILE A 76 -8.89 -3.09 -11.14
C ILE A 76 -10.00 -4.05 -11.57
N ASN A 77 -10.63 -3.78 -12.71
CA ASN A 77 -11.51 -4.77 -13.32
C ASN A 77 -10.67 -5.90 -13.94
N GLN A 78 -10.64 -7.05 -13.26
CA GLN A 78 -9.83 -8.22 -13.62
C GLN A 78 -10.26 -8.92 -14.92
N SER A 79 -11.40 -8.54 -15.50
CA SER A 79 -11.92 -9.13 -16.76
C SER A 79 -11.80 -8.20 -17.97
N ALA A 80 -11.19 -7.02 -17.80
CA ALA A 80 -11.02 -6.05 -18.88
C ALA A 80 -9.67 -6.21 -19.58
N GLU A 81 -9.57 -5.69 -20.80
CA GLU A 81 -8.29 -5.45 -21.48
C GLU A 81 -7.96 -3.95 -21.41
N TYR A 82 -6.69 -3.63 -21.18
CA TYR A 82 -6.24 -2.27 -20.99
C TYR A 82 -5.24 -1.82 -22.06
N ASP A 83 -5.39 -0.58 -22.53
CA ASP A 83 -4.27 0.17 -23.12
C ASP A 83 -3.46 0.77 -21.96
N ILE A 84 -2.24 0.28 -21.79
CA ILE A 84 -1.41 0.57 -20.62
C ILE A 84 -0.96 2.04 -20.61
N ALA A 85 -0.59 2.60 -21.75
CA ALA A 85 -0.20 4.00 -21.83
C ALA A 85 -1.39 4.93 -21.57
N GLN A 86 -2.59 4.56 -22.04
CA GLN A 86 -3.81 5.29 -21.72
C GLN A 86 -4.20 5.14 -20.24
N TYR A 87 -4.03 3.94 -19.66
CA TYR A 87 -4.28 3.68 -18.26
C TYR A 87 -3.39 4.56 -17.36
N VAL A 88 -2.07 4.58 -17.63
CA VAL A 88 -1.12 5.44 -16.93
C VAL A 88 -1.52 6.92 -17.02
N ARG A 89 -1.92 7.38 -18.21
CA ARG A 89 -2.36 8.77 -18.39
C ARG A 89 -3.63 9.10 -17.62
N ASN A 90 -4.56 8.16 -17.54
CA ASN A 90 -5.79 8.36 -16.75
C ASN A 90 -5.49 8.38 -15.25
N LEU A 91 -4.58 7.52 -14.79
CA LEU A 91 -4.13 7.45 -13.39
C LEU A 91 -3.32 8.70 -12.99
N PHE A 92 -2.46 9.19 -13.89
CA PHE A 92 -1.60 10.36 -13.69
C PHE A 92 -1.85 11.42 -14.77
N PRO A 93 -2.94 12.23 -14.65
CA PRO A 93 -3.39 13.13 -15.72
C PRO A 93 -2.44 14.29 -16.04
N LEU A 94 -1.42 14.52 -15.19
CA LEU A 94 -0.37 15.51 -15.45
C LEU A 94 0.77 14.96 -16.32
N LEU A 95 0.85 13.66 -16.55
CA LEU A 95 1.82 13.06 -17.47
C LEU A 95 1.40 13.31 -18.91
N GLY A 96 2.37 13.73 -19.72
CA GLY A 96 2.19 13.83 -21.17
C GLY A 96 2.15 12.46 -21.82
N THR A 97 1.93 12.45 -23.14
CA THR A 97 1.91 11.21 -23.93
C THR A 97 3.23 10.45 -23.83
N LYS A 98 4.35 11.17 -23.92
CA LYS A 98 5.68 10.57 -23.94
C LYS A 98 5.98 9.92 -22.59
N GLU A 99 5.69 10.61 -21.50
CA GLU A 99 5.90 10.14 -20.14
C GLU A 99 5.02 8.93 -19.83
N SER A 100 3.75 8.97 -20.25
CA SER A 100 2.81 7.86 -20.03
C SER A 100 3.23 6.60 -20.80
N SER A 101 3.70 6.75 -22.05
CA SER A 101 4.25 5.62 -22.82
C SER A 101 5.55 5.07 -22.21
N ALA A 102 6.43 5.95 -21.74
CA ALA A 102 7.68 5.51 -21.09
C ALA A 102 7.39 4.73 -19.81
N ALA A 103 6.46 5.20 -18.98
CA ALA A 103 6.02 4.49 -17.78
C ALA A 103 5.36 3.15 -18.13
N ALA A 104 4.50 3.09 -19.15
CA ALA A 104 3.90 1.84 -19.61
C ALA A 104 4.96 0.79 -20.02
N SER A 105 6.02 1.22 -20.71
CA SER A 105 7.10 0.31 -21.13
C SER A 105 7.89 -0.31 -19.97
N LEU A 106 7.87 0.27 -18.77
CA LEU A 106 8.47 -0.34 -17.58
C LEU A 106 7.75 -1.63 -17.15
N TYR A 107 6.47 -1.78 -17.52
CA TYR A 107 5.61 -2.90 -17.15
C TYR A 107 5.38 -3.88 -18.30
N GLU A 108 5.83 -3.59 -19.53
CA GLU A 108 5.74 -4.50 -20.70
C GLU A 108 6.22 -5.94 -20.44
N PRO A 109 7.28 -6.19 -19.63
CA PRO A 109 7.71 -7.56 -19.32
C PRO A 109 6.73 -8.34 -18.44
N LEU A 110 5.73 -7.69 -17.83
CA LEU A 110 4.74 -8.33 -16.98
C LEU A 110 3.58 -8.86 -17.86
N GLY A 111 3.03 -10.00 -17.46
CA GLY A 111 2.16 -10.87 -18.25
C GLY A 111 1.09 -10.21 -19.14
N SER A 112 -0.17 -10.33 -18.76
CA SER A 112 -1.31 -9.76 -19.47
C SER A 112 -1.46 -8.25 -19.22
N SER A 113 -2.33 -7.58 -19.98
CA SER A 113 -2.64 -6.17 -19.73
C SER A 113 -3.24 -5.93 -18.34
N VAL A 114 -3.97 -6.90 -17.79
CA VAL A 114 -4.48 -6.87 -16.41
C VAL A 114 -3.34 -6.96 -15.40
N ASP A 115 -2.39 -7.88 -15.60
CA ASP A 115 -1.22 -8.02 -14.72
C ASP A 115 -0.40 -6.72 -14.69
N GLN A 116 -0.29 -6.05 -15.83
CA GLN A 116 0.41 -4.77 -15.96
C GLN A 116 -0.29 -3.65 -15.19
N VAL A 117 -1.61 -3.48 -15.34
CA VAL A 117 -2.32 -2.41 -14.62
C VAL A 117 -2.48 -2.70 -13.12
N ASN A 118 -2.57 -3.97 -12.72
CA ASN A 118 -2.49 -4.38 -11.31
C ASN A 118 -1.15 -3.91 -10.72
N ALA A 119 -0.03 -4.25 -11.37
CA ALA A 119 1.30 -3.84 -10.94
C ALA A 119 1.47 -2.31 -10.93
N ILE A 120 1.01 -1.59 -11.97
CA ILE A 120 1.10 -0.12 -12.02
C ILE A 120 0.38 0.51 -10.83
N LEU A 121 -0.84 0.05 -10.53
CA LEU A 121 -1.60 0.62 -9.43
C LEU A 121 -1.00 0.23 -8.07
N GLU A 122 -0.72 -1.04 -7.86
CA GLU A 122 -0.08 -1.56 -6.64
C GLU A 122 1.21 -0.81 -6.32
N GLU A 123 2.09 -0.72 -7.31
CA GLU A 123 3.42 -0.15 -7.14
C GLU A 123 3.35 1.35 -6.89
N SER A 124 2.54 2.07 -7.66
CA SER A 124 2.45 3.52 -7.50
C SER A 124 1.69 3.97 -6.25
N ALA A 125 0.68 3.21 -5.81
CA ALA A 125 -0.17 3.61 -4.69
C ALA A 125 0.27 3.02 -3.34
N PHE A 126 0.89 1.84 -3.30
CA PHE A 126 1.18 1.12 -2.06
C PHE A 126 2.65 0.74 -1.90
N VAL A 127 3.23 0.06 -2.88
CA VAL A 127 4.54 -0.60 -2.72
C VAL A 127 5.72 0.38 -2.88
N CYS A 128 5.80 1.16 -3.95
CA CYS A 128 6.87 2.15 -4.12
C CYS A 128 6.86 3.26 -3.06
N PRO A 129 5.70 3.84 -2.65
CA PRO A 129 5.65 4.75 -1.51
C PRO A 129 6.24 4.15 -0.23
N THR A 130 6.07 2.84 -0.02
CA THR A 130 6.70 2.13 1.10
C THR A 130 8.22 2.15 0.99
N TYR A 131 8.80 1.89 -0.19
CA TYR A 131 10.26 1.99 -0.37
C TYR A 131 10.78 3.42 -0.22
N LEU A 132 10.03 4.45 -0.61
CA LEU A 132 10.39 5.85 -0.33
C LEU A 132 10.46 6.13 1.17
N LEU A 133 9.48 5.65 1.95
CA LEU A 133 9.48 5.75 3.42
C LEU A 133 10.67 5.03 4.04
N LEU A 134 10.91 3.78 3.64
CA LEU A 134 12.03 2.97 4.13
C LEU A 134 13.38 3.63 3.83
N ASN A 135 13.53 4.22 2.65
CA ASN A 135 14.76 4.88 2.21
C ASN A 135 14.99 6.25 2.88
N ALA A 136 13.94 6.93 3.33
CA ALA A 136 14.03 8.14 4.13
C ALA A 136 14.48 7.86 5.58
N LEU A 137 14.46 6.60 6.03
CA LEU A 137 14.80 6.16 7.39
C LEU A 137 15.91 5.08 7.40
N PRO A 138 17.12 5.36 6.89
CA PRO A 138 18.18 4.36 6.74
C PRO A 138 18.57 3.77 8.11
N GLY A 139 18.47 2.44 8.22
CA GLY A 139 18.79 1.72 9.47
C GLY A 139 17.79 1.95 10.61
N LYS A 140 16.64 2.57 10.31
CA LYS A 140 15.54 2.89 11.23
C LYS A 140 14.19 2.43 10.67
N ALA A 141 14.19 1.36 9.89
CA ALA A 141 12.95 0.79 9.38
C ALA A 141 13.02 -0.73 9.31
N TYR A 142 11.87 -1.38 9.38
CA TYR A 142 11.64 -2.79 9.10
C TYR A 142 10.60 -2.89 7.98
N LYS A 143 10.79 -3.84 7.07
CA LYS A 143 9.84 -4.15 6.00
C LYS A 143 9.42 -5.60 6.10
N ASN A 144 8.13 -5.84 5.97
CA ASN A 144 7.57 -7.17 5.78
C ASN A 144 6.52 -7.18 4.67
N GLU A 145 6.22 -8.38 4.22
CA GLU A 145 5.23 -8.67 3.19
C GLU A 145 4.32 -9.80 3.68
N CYS A 146 3.01 -9.64 3.50
CA CYS A 146 2.03 -10.71 3.68
C CYS A 146 1.71 -11.34 2.32
N ALA A 147 2.12 -12.60 2.15
CA ALA A 147 2.00 -13.34 0.90
C ALA A 147 1.03 -14.52 1.01
N ILE A 148 0.07 -14.46 1.94
CA ILE A 148 -0.99 -15.46 2.06
C ILE A 148 -2.06 -15.18 1.02
N LEU A 149 -2.11 -16.03 -0.02
CA LEU A 149 -3.06 -15.87 -1.13
C LEU A 149 -4.52 -15.78 -0.65
N PRO A 150 -5.33 -14.89 -1.25
CA PRO A 150 -5.02 -14.07 -2.43
C PRO A 150 -4.14 -12.84 -2.15
N ALA A 151 -3.87 -12.51 -0.88
CA ALA A 151 -3.01 -11.41 -0.46
C ALA A 151 -3.49 -10.05 -1.01
N LEU A 152 -4.81 -9.84 -0.96
CA LEU A 152 -5.43 -8.61 -1.42
C LEU A 152 -5.20 -7.47 -0.44
N HIS A 153 -5.40 -6.24 -0.91
CA HIS A 153 -5.32 -5.06 -0.06
C HIS A 153 -6.21 -5.17 1.19
N GLY A 154 -5.58 -5.22 2.35
CA GLY A 154 -6.23 -5.33 3.66
C GLY A 154 -6.45 -6.75 4.18
N ASP A 155 -6.10 -7.80 3.42
CA ASP A 155 -6.26 -9.19 3.87
C ASP A 155 -5.40 -9.52 5.11
N ASP A 156 -4.30 -8.79 5.34
CA ASP A 156 -3.47 -8.96 6.52
C ASP A 156 -4.12 -8.43 7.80
N THR A 157 -5.14 -7.57 7.72
CA THR A 157 -5.78 -6.92 8.87
C THR A 157 -6.29 -7.90 9.92
N ILE A 158 -6.88 -9.01 9.48
CA ILE A 158 -7.41 -10.06 10.34
C ILE A 158 -6.33 -10.75 11.18
N ASN A 159 -5.06 -10.70 10.75
CA ASN A 159 -3.95 -11.23 11.53
C ASN A 159 -3.56 -10.30 12.69
N TYR A 160 -3.79 -8.99 12.61
CA TYR A 160 -3.58 -8.09 13.75
C TYR A 160 -4.78 -8.10 14.70
N PHE A 161 -5.98 -8.08 14.14
CA PHE A 161 -7.24 -7.93 14.86
C PHE A 161 -8.20 -9.08 14.53
N PRO A 162 -7.98 -10.29 15.09
CA PRO A 162 -8.74 -11.48 14.71
C PRO A 162 -10.23 -11.45 15.10
N THR A 163 -10.66 -10.47 15.90
CA THR A 163 -12.05 -10.26 16.30
C THR A 163 -12.71 -9.07 15.60
N PHE A 164 -12.02 -8.43 14.66
CA PHE A 164 -12.52 -7.27 13.94
C PHE A 164 -13.02 -7.71 12.56
N ASP A 165 -14.34 -7.58 12.35
CA ASP A 165 -15.04 -8.09 11.16
C ASP A 165 -15.77 -7.00 10.34
N GLU A 166 -15.54 -5.71 10.63
CA GLU A 166 -16.24 -4.60 9.96
C GLU A 166 -16.02 -4.54 8.45
N PHE A 167 -14.88 -5.03 7.96
CA PHE A 167 -14.56 -5.05 6.53
C PHE A 167 -14.89 -6.37 5.83
N GLY A 168 -15.52 -7.33 6.53
CA GLY A 168 -15.73 -8.67 5.99
C GLY A 168 -14.43 -9.43 5.72
N SER A 169 -13.35 -9.07 6.42
CA SER A 169 -12.03 -9.68 6.26
C SER A 169 -12.08 -11.20 6.45
N VAL A 170 -11.43 -11.95 5.56
CA VAL A 170 -11.42 -13.40 5.58
C VAL A 170 -10.07 -13.90 6.11
N LEU A 171 -10.09 -14.80 7.09
CA LEU A 171 -8.87 -15.47 7.54
C LEU A 171 -8.45 -16.55 6.53
N HIS A 172 -7.63 -16.16 5.55
CA HIS A 172 -7.16 -17.04 4.48
C HIS A 172 -6.23 -18.17 4.98
N PHE A 173 -5.52 -17.96 6.09
CA PHE A 173 -4.63 -18.97 6.67
C PHE A 173 -4.83 -19.10 8.19
N ASN A 174 -5.69 -20.05 8.59
CA ASN A 174 -5.95 -20.34 9.99
C ASN A 174 -4.83 -21.22 10.60
N ASN A 175 -3.70 -20.60 10.91
CA ASN A 175 -2.56 -21.26 11.55
C ASN A 175 -2.07 -20.47 12.77
N THR A 176 -2.19 -21.07 13.96
CA THR A 176 -1.85 -20.39 15.22
C THR A 176 -0.39 -19.93 15.29
N ALA A 177 0.56 -20.70 14.75
CA ALA A 177 1.97 -20.34 14.78
C ALA A 177 2.27 -19.16 13.86
N PHE A 178 1.67 -19.14 12.67
CA PHE A 178 1.73 -18.03 11.72
C PHE A 178 1.14 -16.75 12.32
N ILE A 179 -0.12 -16.81 12.76
CA ILE A 179 -0.83 -15.65 13.34
C ILE A 179 -0.05 -15.13 14.54
N THR A 180 0.42 -16.02 15.42
CA THR A 180 1.24 -15.63 16.57
C THR A 180 2.51 -14.90 16.16
N ALA A 181 3.21 -15.36 15.13
CA ALA A 181 4.42 -14.72 14.63
C ALA A 181 4.14 -13.34 14.00
N PHE A 182 3.06 -13.24 13.23
CA PHE A 182 2.64 -12.01 12.56
C PHE A 182 2.19 -10.94 13.58
N THR A 183 1.17 -11.23 14.39
CA THR A 183 0.63 -10.29 15.39
C THR A 183 1.69 -9.88 16.41
N GLN A 184 2.55 -10.81 16.85
CA GLN A 184 3.57 -10.51 17.85
C GLN A 184 4.62 -9.53 17.33
N GLY A 185 5.06 -9.65 16.08
CA GLY A 185 6.02 -8.70 15.51
C GLY A 185 5.47 -7.27 15.61
N PHE A 186 4.21 -7.09 15.26
CA PHE A 186 3.51 -5.81 15.37
C PHE A 186 3.38 -5.32 16.82
N VAL A 187 2.90 -6.16 17.75
CA VAL A 187 2.73 -5.74 19.17
C VAL A 187 4.08 -5.49 19.85
N SER A 188 5.12 -6.27 19.52
CA SER A 188 6.48 -6.06 20.05
C SER A 188 7.06 -4.75 19.53
N PHE A 189 6.84 -4.43 18.25
CA PHE A 189 7.22 -3.14 17.69
C PHE A 189 6.48 -1.99 18.37
N ALA A 190 5.16 -2.10 18.59
CA ALA A 190 4.39 -1.07 19.29
C ALA A 190 4.87 -0.86 20.74
N ALA A 191 5.24 -1.93 21.45
CA ALA A 191 5.68 -1.87 22.84
C ALA A 191 7.14 -1.42 23.01
N HIS A 192 8.02 -1.76 22.05
CA HIS A 192 9.47 -1.68 22.22
C HIS A 192 10.22 -1.02 21.06
N LEU A 193 9.51 -0.54 20.04
CA LEU A 193 10.10 -0.04 18.80
C LEU A 193 10.99 -1.09 18.09
N ASP A 194 10.81 -2.38 18.38
CA ASP A 194 11.56 -3.48 17.76
C ASP A 194 10.70 -4.74 17.65
N PRO A 195 10.40 -5.25 16.43
CA PRO A 195 9.63 -6.49 16.27
C PRO A 195 10.35 -7.72 16.82
N ASN A 196 11.67 -7.63 17.05
CA ASN A 196 12.47 -8.72 17.62
C ASN A 196 12.39 -8.79 19.15
N ALA A 197 11.84 -7.78 19.83
CA ALA A 197 11.62 -7.77 21.28
C ALA A 197 10.41 -8.64 21.66
N LYS A 198 10.49 -9.93 21.31
CA LYS A 198 9.38 -10.88 21.36
C LYS A 198 8.76 -10.97 22.75
N LEU A 199 7.47 -10.64 22.86
CA LEU A 199 6.69 -10.74 24.10
C LEU A 199 6.36 -12.19 24.51
N ARG A 200 6.41 -13.13 23.57
CA ARG A 200 6.24 -14.58 23.80
C ARG A 200 7.01 -15.36 22.73
N PRO A 201 7.27 -16.68 22.87
CA PRO A 201 7.90 -17.45 21.80
C PRO A 201 7.09 -17.39 20.50
N SER A 202 7.78 -17.30 19.35
CA SER A 202 7.19 -17.34 18.02
C SER A 202 8.17 -17.85 16.99
N ILE A 203 7.64 -18.37 15.87
CA ILE A 203 8.42 -18.94 14.77
C ILE A 203 9.06 -17.89 13.85
N ALA A 204 8.78 -16.59 14.03
CA ALA A 204 9.39 -15.56 13.20
C ALA A 204 10.93 -15.57 13.37
N PRO A 205 11.72 -15.53 12.29
CA PRO A 205 13.15 -15.33 12.39
C PRO A 205 13.45 -13.89 12.81
N VAL A 206 14.72 -13.52 12.86
CA VAL A 206 15.12 -12.13 13.13
C VAL A 206 14.65 -11.23 11.99
N TRP A 207 13.87 -10.21 12.33
CA TRP A 207 13.50 -9.13 11.43
C TRP A 207 14.70 -8.20 11.30
N ARG A 208 15.33 -8.19 10.14
CA ARG A 208 16.46 -7.30 9.88
C ARG A 208 15.94 -5.90 9.55
N ARG A 209 16.70 -4.89 9.97
CA ARG A 209 16.40 -3.52 9.54
C ARG A 209 16.63 -3.38 8.05
N TRP A 210 15.75 -2.63 7.39
CA TRP A 210 15.88 -2.26 6.01
C TRP A 210 17.14 -1.41 5.80
N SER A 211 17.83 -1.69 4.71
CA SER A 211 18.91 -0.85 4.20
C SER A 211 18.95 -0.95 2.69
N ARG A 212 19.35 0.12 2.00
CA ARG A 212 19.57 0.11 0.54
C ARG A 212 20.58 -0.93 0.08
N GLY A 213 21.50 -1.35 0.95
CA GLY A 213 22.54 -2.34 0.62
C GLY A 213 22.05 -3.78 0.71
N THR A 214 21.11 -4.09 1.62
CA THR A 214 20.63 -5.46 1.82
C THR A 214 19.28 -5.71 1.19
N GLN A 215 18.40 -4.69 1.13
CA GLN A 215 17.05 -4.76 0.55
C GLN A 215 16.27 -6.00 1.01
N THR A 216 16.45 -6.35 2.29
CA THR A 216 15.90 -7.56 2.88
C THR A 216 14.62 -7.20 3.62
N GLU A 217 13.55 -7.91 3.30
CA GLU A 217 12.28 -7.87 4.00
C GLU A 217 11.95 -9.23 4.60
N LEU A 218 10.99 -9.27 5.51
CA LEU A 218 10.47 -10.53 6.02
C LEU A 218 9.16 -10.89 5.31
N VAL A 219 9.15 -12.04 4.64
CA VAL A 219 7.95 -12.52 3.94
C VAL A 219 7.21 -13.50 4.82
N PHE A 220 5.92 -13.24 5.03
CA PHE A 220 4.98 -14.10 5.73
C PHE A 220 4.14 -14.87 4.71
N ASN A 221 4.47 -16.15 4.51
CA ASN A 221 3.81 -17.02 3.54
C ASN A 221 3.50 -18.40 4.15
N GLN A 222 3.01 -19.31 3.33
CA GLN A 222 2.86 -20.73 3.57
C GLN A 222 3.56 -21.54 2.48
N THR A 223 3.95 -22.78 2.79
CA THR A 223 4.45 -23.75 1.82
C THR A 223 3.31 -24.32 0.98
N GLU A 224 3.63 -24.96 -0.14
CA GLU A 224 2.65 -25.72 -0.95
C GLU A 224 1.91 -26.80 -0.13
N SER A 225 2.57 -27.34 0.90
CA SER A 225 1.99 -28.31 1.83
C SER A 225 1.12 -27.68 2.94
N GLY A 226 0.93 -26.36 2.94
CA GLY A 226 0.13 -25.62 3.93
C GLY A 226 0.81 -25.40 5.28
N ALA A 227 2.13 -25.54 5.36
CA ALA A 227 2.89 -25.22 6.57
C ALA A 227 3.28 -23.73 6.59
N PRO A 228 3.38 -23.07 7.76
CA PRO A 228 3.80 -21.68 7.82
C PRO A 228 5.25 -21.52 7.35
N HIS A 229 5.50 -20.56 6.47
CA HIS A 229 6.82 -20.24 5.94
C HIS A 229 7.10 -18.75 6.10
N ILE A 230 7.88 -18.41 7.13
CA ILE A 230 8.24 -17.02 7.44
C ILE A 230 9.75 -16.91 7.31
N ALA A 231 10.21 -16.19 6.28
CA ALA A 231 11.62 -16.17 5.92
C ALA A 231 12.03 -14.80 5.37
N PRO A 232 13.30 -14.39 5.60
CA PRO A 232 13.83 -13.21 4.95
C PRO A 232 13.90 -13.43 3.43
N SER A 233 13.52 -12.42 2.67
CA SER A 233 13.64 -12.39 1.21
C SER A 233 14.28 -11.07 0.78
N ASN A 234 14.94 -11.09 -0.36
CA ASN A 234 15.40 -9.88 -1.01
C ASN A 234 14.28 -9.36 -1.91
N THR A 235 13.98 -8.06 -1.79
CA THR A 235 13.07 -7.40 -2.70
C THR A 235 13.58 -7.52 -4.14
N SER A 236 12.68 -7.76 -5.09
CA SER A 236 13.01 -7.84 -6.51
C SER A 236 13.72 -6.57 -7.00
N SER A 237 14.87 -6.72 -7.65
CA SER A 237 15.59 -5.58 -8.24
C SER A 237 14.77 -4.90 -9.35
N ALA A 238 13.99 -5.67 -10.11
CA ALA A 238 13.12 -5.12 -11.14
C ALA A 238 11.98 -4.29 -10.56
N LEU A 239 11.46 -4.66 -9.38
CA LEU A 239 10.48 -3.84 -8.65
C LEU A 239 11.14 -2.54 -8.16
N LEU A 240 12.32 -2.63 -7.55
CA LEU A 240 13.02 -1.45 -7.06
C LEU A 240 13.39 -0.48 -8.18
N GLU A 241 13.79 -0.98 -9.35
CA GLU A 241 14.06 -0.16 -10.54
C GLU A 241 12.81 0.61 -11.01
N ARG A 242 11.60 0.02 -10.90
CA ARG A 242 10.35 0.73 -11.21
C ARG A 242 9.96 1.76 -10.15
N CYS A 243 10.50 1.65 -8.94
CA CYS A 243 10.26 2.59 -7.84
C CYS A 243 11.27 3.77 -7.78
N GLU A 244 12.28 3.80 -8.65
CA GLU A 244 13.29 4.87 -8.76
C GLU A 244 12.91 5.94 -9.79
#